data_AF-A0A0F8YTB2-F1
#
_entry.id   AF-A0A0F8YTB2-F1
#
_cell.length_a   1.000
_cell.length_b   1.000
_cell.length_c   1.000
_cell.angle_alpha   90.00
_cell.angle_beta   90.00
_cell.angle_gamma   90.00
#
_symmetry.space_group_name_H-M   'P 1'
#
loop_
_entity.id
_entity.type
_entity.pdbx_description
1 polymer ?
#
loop_
_entity_poly.entity_id
_entity_poly.type
_entity_poly.pdbx_seq_one_letter_code
_entity_poly.pdbx_strand_id
1 'polypeptide(L)'
;RTIMLISLIGVISLIIGFSTLISLATEDPDKRPSYSITKPPQSMDQYYPPQSEAPVYLLQMFELEGAFSGIMANMQQGNFEAAQGAYQGFLAKYKELSEMVPEWKDYFDIELVEALGEALQSGDPGRIQQTMGGVGQTCGSCHRDNMLGTWYRYSWKDFHEISVQDPVSQQEVSFKDYMYMVAGDFGGIGGALQQGQAEGARMAYQSLSSRMEGLKKACENCHKSERLYYVSEDVMDILATMGAELTNEKPDPAKIGELSGQVGMVSCRGCHLVHMPAAMVQEAWKE
;
A
#
# COMPACT_ATOMS: atom_id res chain seq x y z
N ARG A 1 52.99 -21.69 14.11
CA ARG A 1 52.35 -22.08 12.83
C ARG A 1 50.82 -21.94 12.86
N THR A 2 50.15 -22.26 13.97
CA THR A 2 48.69 -22.17 14.11
C THR A 2 48.13 -20.74 14.12
N ILE A 3 48.86 -19.76 14.66
CA ILE A 3 48.41 -18.35 14.73
C ILE A 3 48.39 -17.68 13.33
N MET A 4 49.26 -18.11 12.41
CA MET A 4 49.32 -17.56 11.05
C MET A 4 48.16 -18.01 10.15
N LEU A 5 47.53 -19.17 10.43
CA LEU A 5 46.38 -19.66 9.68
C LEU A 5 45.08 -18.90 10.01
N ILE A 6 44.91 -18.48 11.27
CA ILE A 6 43.69 -17.80 11.74
C ILE A 6 43.62 -16.37 11.18
N SER A 7 44.75 -15.66 11.08
CA SER A 7 44.79 -14.33 10.44
C SER A 7 44.54 -14.39 8.92
N LEU A 8 44.90 -15.47 8.23
CA LEU A 8 44.68 -15.58 6.79
C LEU A 8 43.20 -15.84 6.46
N ILE A 9 42.51 -16.64 7.29
CA ILE A 9 41.07 -16.93 7.13
C ILE A 9 40.22 -15.67 7.42
N GLY A 10 40.56 -14.90 8.45
CA GLY A 10 39.86 -13.65 8.78
C GLY A 10 39.95 -12.57 7.69
N VAL A 11 41.10 -12.47 7.01
CA VAL A 11 41.28 -11.51 5.91
C VAL A 11 40.54 -11.95 4.64
N ILE A 12 40.49 -13.26 4.34
CA ILE A 12 39.74 -13.78 3.19
C ILE A 12 38.22 -13.61 3.40
N SER A 13 37.70 -13.81 4.62
CA SER A 13 36.28 -13.57 4.93
C SER A 13 35.89 -12.09 4.83
N LEU A 14 36.80 -11.17 5.18
CA LEU A 14 36.60 -9.72 5.02
C LEU A 14 36.60 -9.28 3.54
N ILE A 15 37.44 -9.89 2.70
CA ILE A 15 37.48 -9.60 1.26
C ILE A 15 36.21 -10.11 0.56
N ILE A 16 35.73 -11.31 0.91
CA ILE A 16 34.50 -11.87 0.34
C ILE A 16 33.27 -11.04 0.77
N GLY A 17 33.19 -10.64 2.04
CA GLY A 17 32.12 -9.78 2.55
C GLY A 17 32.10 -8.37 1.94
N PHE A 18 33.27 -7.82 1.59
CA PHE A 18 33.36 -6.53 0.91
C PHE A 18 32.97 -6.63 -0.57
N SER A 19 33.29 -7.75 -1.23
CA SER A 19 32.91 -7.98 -2.64
C SER A 19 31.41 -8.17 -2.84
N THR A 20 30.69 -8.81 -1.91
CA THR A 20 29.22 -8.94 -1.99
C THR A 20 28.49 -7.62 -1.71
N LEU A 21 29.03 -6.76 -0.83
CA LEU A 21 28.50 -5.42 -0.58
C LEU A 21 28.72 -4.46 -1.76
N ILE A 22 29.83 -4.60 -2.50
CA ILE A 22 30.06 -3.82 -3.73
C ILE A 22 29.12 -4.28 -4.85
N SER A 23 28.87 -5.58 -5.02
CA SER A 23 27.94 -6.06 -6.05
C SER A 23 26.52 -5.52 -5.90
N LEU A 24 26.01 -5.34 -4.67
CA LEU A 24 24.71 -4.71 -4.42
C LEU A 24 24.70 -3.19 -4.70
N ALA A 25 25.86 -2.53 -4.60
CA ALA A 25 26.02 -1.10 -4.87
C ALA A 25 26.30 -0.80 -6.36
N THR A 26 26.66 -1.80 -7.16
CA THR A 26 26.99 -1.66 -8.59
C THR A 26 25.92 -2.23 -9.54
N GLU A 27 24.77 -2.67 -9.02
CA GLU A 27 23.65 -3.03 -9.90
C GLU A 27 23.16 -1.77 -10.64
N ASP A 28 23.39 -1.80 -11.94
CA ASP A 28 22.91 -0.84 -12.93
C ASP A 28 21.42 -0.52 -12.67
N PRO A 29 21.07 0.73 -12.31
CA PRO A 29 19.69 1.14 -12.07
C PRO A 29 18.77 0.79 -13.24
N ASP A 30 19.29 0.81 -14.47
CA ASP A 30 18.55 0.51 -15.71
C ASP A 30 18.31 -1.00 -15.93
N LYS A 31 18.95 -1.87 -15.13
CA LYS A 31 18.72 -3.32 -15.14
C LYS A 31 17.80 -3.80 -14.02
N ARG A 32 17.34 -2.89 -13.15
CA ARG A 32 16.27 -3.24 -12.21
C ARG A 32 15.02 -3.48 -13.04
N PRO A 33 14.32 -4.62 -12.90
CA PRO A 33 13.03 -4.77 -13.54
C PRO A 33 12.16 -3.59 -13.11
N SER A 34 11.73 -2.79 -14.08
CA SER A 34 10.77 -1.72 -13.84
C SER A 34 9.48 -2.37 -13.38
N TYR A 35 9.23 -2.33 -12.08
CA TYR A 35 7.96 -2.79 -11.51
C TYR A 35 6.95 -1.67 -11.75
N SER A 36 6.25 -1.75 -12.89
CA SER A 36 5.09 -0.91 -13.14
C SER A 36 3.86 -1.57 -12.51
N ILE A 37 3.11 -0.80 -11.74
CA ILE A 37 1.82 -1.25 -11.20
C ILE A 37 0.78 -1.02 -12.29
N THR A 38 0.34 -2.10 -12.92
CA THR A 38 -0.63 -2.05 -14.01
C THR A 38 -2.00 -1.57 -13.53
N LYS A 39 -2.61 -0.66 -14.29
CA LYS A 39 -3.99 -0.24 -14.06
C LYS A 39 -4.93 -1.41 -14.37
N PRO A 40 -5.86 -1.78 -13.47
CA PRO A 40 -6.83 -2.83 -13.74
C PRO A 40 -7.66 -2.53 -15.00
N PRO A 41 -8.11 -3.57 -15.73
CA PRO A 41 -8.97 -3.38 -16.88
C PRO A 41 -10.30 -2.74 -16.48
N GLN A 42 -10.90 -1.96 -17.38
CA GLN A 42 -12.16 -1.27 -17.10
C GLN A 42 -13.32 -2.24 -16.82
N SER A 43 -13.27 -3.46 -17.35
CA SER A 43 -14.24 -4.53 -17.08
C SER A 43 -14.40 -4.84 -15.59
N MET A 44 -13.37 -4.56 -14.77
CA MET A 44 -13.40 -4.74 -13.32
C MET A 44 -14.31 -3.74 -12.61
N ASP A 45 -14.56 -2.56 -13.18
CA ASP A 45 -15.27 -1.47 -12.48
C ASP A 45 -16.66 -1.91 -12.00
N GLN A 46 -17.36 -2.75 -12.78
CA GLN A 46 -18.70 -3.24 -12.46
C GLN A 46 -18.75 -4.09 -11.18
N TYR A 47 -17.63 -4.65 -10.74
CA TYR A 47 -17.52 -5.52 -9.57
C TYR A 47 -17.09 -4.79 -8.30
N TYR A 48 -16.89 -3.48 -8.36
CA TYR A 48 -16.50 -2.67 -7.20
C TYR A 48 -17.40 -1.44 -7.02
N PRO A 49 -17.54 -0.94 -5.78
CA PRO A 49 -18.20 0.34 -5.56
C PRO A 49 -17.52 1.48 -6.33
N PRO A 50 -18.30 2.44 -6.87
CA PRO A 50 -19.73 2.64 -6.67
C PRO A 50 -20.64 1.90 -7.67
N GLN A 51 -20.10 1.17 -8.66
CA GLN A 51 -20.94 0.50 -9.67
C GLN A 51 -21.62 -0.76 -9.14
N SER A 52 -21.07 -1.34 -8.07
CA SER A 52 -21.71 -2.39 -7.28
C SER A 52 -21.86 -1.97 -5.80
N GLU A 53 -22.74 -2.66 -5.09
CA GLU A 53 -22.99 -2.40 -3.66
C GLU A 53 -21.85 -2.89 -2.75
N ALA A 54 -21.03 -3.82 -3.24
CA ALA A 54 -19.96 -4.49 -2.51
C ALA A 54 -18.82 -4.87 -3.48
N PRO A 55 -17.58 -5.12 -3.01
CA PRO A 55 -16.49 -5.56 -3.87
C PRO A 55 -16.68 -7.03 -4.31
N VAL A 56 -17.60 -7.26 -5.24
CA VAL A 56 -18.07 -8.58 -5.68
C VAL A 56 -16.90 -9.49 -6.05
N TYR A 57 -15.99 -9.04 -6.92
CA TYR A 57 -14.86 -9.87 -7.37
C TYR A 57 -13.96 -10.31 -6.21
N LEU A 58 -13.70 -9.44 -5.25
CA LEU A 58 -12.93 -9.77 -4.05
C LEU A 58 -13.63 -10.84 -3.20
N LEU A 59 -14.96 -10.72 -3.03
CA LEU A 59 -15.75 -11.72 -2.31
C LEU A 59 -15.73 -13.08 -3.02
N GLN A 60 -15.84 -13.08 -4.35
CA GLN A 60 -15.73 -14.30 -5.16
C GLN A 60 -14.33 -14.93 -5.04
N MET A 61 -13.27 -14.13 -4.92
CA MET A 61 -11.91 -14.62 -4.67
C MET A 61 -11.75 -15.26 -3.27
N PHE A 62 -12.42 -14.74 -2.24
CA PHE A 62 -12.44 -15.40 -0.93
C PHE A 62 -13.19 -16.74 -0.95
N GLU A 63 -14.28 -16.83 -1.72
CA GLU A 63 -14.98 -18.11 -1.92
C GLU A 63 -14.08 -19.14 -2.63
N LEU A 64 -13.34 -18.70 -3.66
CA LEU A 64 -12.38 -19.54 -4.36
C LEU A 64 -11.26 -20.04 -3.43
N GLU A 65 -10.69 -19.13 -2.63
CA GLU A 65 -9.65 -19.44 -1.64
C GLU A 65 -10.16 -20.45 -0.60
N GLY A 66 -11.36 -20.22 -0.06
CA GLY A 66 -11.98 -21.14 0.90
C GLY A 66 -12.17 -22.55 0.32
N ALA A 67 -12.60 -22.66 -0.95
CA ALA A 67 -12.73 -23.95 -1.62
C ALA A 67 -11.37 -24.63 -1.84
N PHE A 68 -10.35 -23.89 -2.30
CA PHE A 68 -9.00 -24.43 -2.52
C PHE A 68 -8.32 -24.86 -1.21
N SER A 69 -8.38 -24.03 -0.18
CA SER A 69 -7.90 -24.32 1.17
C SER A 69 -8.64 -25.52 1.79
N GLY A 70 -9.93 -25.68 1.47
CA GLY A 70 -10.72 -26.84 1.85
C GLY A 70 -10.18 -28.17 1.31
N ILE A 71 -9.65 -28.20 0.08
CA ILE A 71 -8.99 -29.40 -0.48
C ILE A 71 -7.80 -29.79 0.40
N MET A 72 -6.92 -28.83 0.69
CA MET A 72 -5.72 -29.06 1.51
C MET A 72 -6.06 -29.52 2.92
N ALA A 73 -7.01 -28.84 3.57
CA ALA A 73 -7.40 -29.15 4.94
C ALA A 73 -7.97 -30.56 5.08
N ASN A 74 -8.82 -30.98 4.14
CA ASN A 74 -9.39 -32.33 4.15
C ASN A 74 -8.34 -33.40 3.82
N MET A 75 -7.43 -33.14 2.88
CA MET A 75 -6.31 -34.04 2.59
C MET A 75 -5.40 -34.25 3.79
N GLN A 76 -5.06 -33.19 4.54
CA GLN A 76 -4.23 -33.29 5.74
C GLN A 76 -4.87 -34.15 6.83
N GLN A 77 -6.21 -34.22 6.85
CA GLN A 77 -6.98 -35.08 7.74
C GLN A 77 -7.18 -36.50 7.18
N GLY A 78 -6.66 -36.80 5.99
CA GLY A 78 -6.87 -38.08 5.31
C GLY A 78 -8.28 -38.29 4.75
N ASN A 79 -9.11 -37.23 4.73
CA ASN A 79 -10.49 -37.29 4.24
C ASN A 79 -10.56 -36.94 2.75
N PHE A 80 -10.16 -37.88 1.89
CA PHE A 80 -10.13 -37.67 0.45
C PHE A 80 -11.51 -37.49 -0.19
N GLU A 81 -12.56 -38.07 0.39
CA GLU A 81 -13.94 -37.87 -0.07
C GLU A 81 -14.35 -36.40 0.12
N ALA A 82 -14.09 -35.83 1.30
CA ALA A 82 -14.35 -34.41 1.54
C ALA A 82 -13.42 -33.49 0.72
N ALA A 83 -12.17 -33.90 0.47
CA ALA A 83 -11.27 -33.17 -0.41
C ALA A 83 -11.80 -33.14 -1.86
N GLN A 84 -12.36 -34.25 -2.35
CA GLN A 84 -13.01 -34.32 -3.66
C GLN A 84 -14.26 -33.43 -3.70
N GLY A 85 -15.03 -33.37 -2.62
CA GLY A 85 -16.17 -32.45 -2.48
C GLY A 85 -15.75 -30.99 -2.55
N ALA A 86 -14.70 -30.60 -1.82
CA ALA A 86 -14.14 -29.26 -1.87
C ALA A 86 -13.60 -28.90 -3.26
N TYR A 87 -12.99 -29.88 -3.95
CA TYR A 87 -12.53 -29.72 -5.33
C TYR A 87 -13.66 -29.37 -6.30
N GLN A 88 -14.84 -29.98 -6.19
CA GLN A 88 -15.96 -29.64 -7.08
C GLN A 88 -16.41 -28.18 -6.91
N GLY A 89 -16.45 -27.70 -5.66
CA GLY A 89 -16.70 -26.29 -5.37
C GLY A 89 -15.61 -25.38 -5.95
N PHE A 90 -14.35 -25.77 -5.80
CA PHE A 90 -13.22 -25.04 -6.37
C PHE A 90 -13.28 -24.96 -7.89
N LEU A 91 -13.48 -26.08 -8.60
CA LEU A 91 -13.58 -26.13 -10.06
C LEU A 91 -14.72 -25.24 -10.58
N ALA A 92 -15.90 -25.35 -9.97
CA ALA A 92 -17.05 -24.54 -10.35
C ALA A 92 -16.75 -23.05 -10.19
N LYS A 93 -16.16 -22.66 -9.06
CA LYS A 93 -15.82 -21.27 -8.77
C LYS A 93 -14.70 -20.72 -9.67
N TYR A 94 -13.71 -21.56 -9.96
CA TYR A 94 -12.60 -21.21 -10.83
C TYR A 94 -13.08 -20.92 -12.26
N LYS A 95 -14.01 -21.75 -12.78
CA LYS A 95 -14.66 -21.52 -14.07
C LYS A 95 -15.49 -20.23 -14.09
N GLU A 96 -16.32 -20.01 -13.07
CA GLU A 96 -17.11 -18.77 -12.94
C GLU A 96 -16.20 -17.51 -12.95
N LEU A 97 -15.15 -17.50 -12.13
CA LEU A 97 -14.22 -16.37 -12.04
C LEU A 97 -13.44 -16.13 -13.34
N SER A 98 -13.14 -17.18 -14.11
CA SER A 98 -12.44 -17.06 -15.40
C SER A 98 -13.23 -16.25 -16.44
N GLU A 99 -14.55 -16.13 -16.28
CA GLU A 99 -15.44 -15.42 -17.18
C GLU A 99 -15.73 -13.98 -16.72
N MET A 100 -15.49 -13.65 -15.44
CA MET A 100 -15.80 -12.33 -14.88
C MET A 100 -14.92 -11.22 -15.48
N VAL A 101 -13.63 -11.49 -15.68
CA VAL A 101 -12.67 -10.51 -16.21
C VAL A 101 -12.02 -11.07 -17.47
N PRO A 102 -12.59 -10.81 -18.66
CA PRO A 102 -12.12 -11.41 -19.91
C PRO A 102 -10.64 -11.17 -20.21
N GLU A 103 -10.10 -10.05 -19.77
CA GLU A 103 -8.69 -9.67 -19.91
C GLU A 103 -7.74 -10.57 -19.10
N TRP A 104 -8.25 -11.29 -18.10
CA TRP A 104 -7.47 -12.16 -17.23
C TRP A 104 -7.70 -13.66 -17.48
N LYS A 105 -8.50 -14.01 -18.49
CA LYS A 105 -8.83 -15.41 -18.82
C LYS A 105 -7.59 -16.31 -18.97
N ASP A 106 -6.49 -15.77 -19.48
CA ASP A 106 -5.26 -16.53 -19.77
C ASP A 106 -4.49 -16.90 -18.49
N TYR A 107 -4.84 -16.32 -17.34
CA TYR A 107 -4.35 -16.78 -16.03
C TYR A 107 -5.13 -17.99 -15.50
N PHE A 108 -6.29 -18.32 -16.07
CA PHE A 108 -7.13 -19.42 -15.62
C PHE A 108 -6.85 -20.69 -16.44
N ASP A 109 -6.01 -21.57 -15.88
CA ASP A 109 -5.69 -22.86 -16.49
C ASP A 109 -6.71 -23.92 -16.06
N ILE A 110 -7.79 -24.04 -16.82
CA ILE A 110 -8.89 -24.98 -16.54
C ILE A 110 -8.40 -26.43 -16.62
N GLU A 111 -7.54 -26.76 -17.58
CA GLU A 111 -7.03 -28.12 -17.78
C GLU A 111 -6.20 -28.57 -16.57
N LEU A 112 -5.39 -27.67 -16.02
CA LEU A 112 -4.61 -27.92 -14.80
C LEU A 112 -5.49 -28.15 -13.57
N VAL A 113 -6.58 -27.41 -13.44
CA VAL A 113 -7.56 -27.65 -12.36
C VAL A 113 -8.28 -28.98 -12.57
N GLU A 114 -8.64 -29.35 -13.79
CA GLU A 114 -9.23 -30.67 -14.06
C GLU A 114 -8.26 -31.82 -13.75
N ALA A 115 -6.98 -31.65 -14.07
CA ALA A 115 -5.92 -32.59 -13.70
C ALA A 115 -5.72 -32.72 -12.18
N LEU A 116 -5.99 -31.66 -11.39
CA LEU A 116 -6.04 -31.76 -9.93
C LEU A 116 -7.16 -32.70 -9.47
N GLY A 117 -8.34 -32.60 -10.09
CA GLY A 117 -9.45 -33.52 -9.80
C GLY A 117 -9.10 -34.98 -10.05
N GLU A 118 -8.42 -35.27 -11.15
CA GLU A 118 -7.94 -36.63 -11.45
C GLU A 118 -6.87 -37.11 -10.46
N ALA A 119 -5.97 -36.21 -10.05
CA ALA A 119 -4.93 -36.52 -9.07
C ALA A 119 -5.53 -36.86 -7.70
N LEU A 120 -6.55 -36.12 -7.27
CA LEU A 120 -7.28 -36.38 -6.02
C LEU A 120 -7.97 -37.76 -6.07
N GLN A 121 -8.56 -38.13 -7.20
CA GLN A 121 -9.19 -39.44 -7.39
C GLN A 121 -8.17 -40.59 -7.37
N SER A 122 -6.97 -40.38 -7.92
CA SER A 122 -5.94 -41.40 -7.91
C SER A 122 -5.30 -41.59 -6.53
N GLY A 123 -5.47 -40.64 -5.62
CA GLY A 123 -4.88 -40.66 -4.27
C GLY A 123 -3.34 -40.63 -4.30
N ASP A 124 -2.73 -40.25 -5.43
CA ASP A 124 -1.27 -40.21 -5.60
C ASP A 124 -0.74 -38.91 -5.01
N PRO A 125 -0.01 -38.95 -3.87
CA PRO A 125 0.44 -37.74 -3.21
C PRO A 125 1.39 -36.90 -4.07
N GLY A 126 2.21 -37.54 -4.91
CA GLY A 126 3.14 -36.85 -5.80
C GLY A 126 2.41 -36.11 -6.91
N ARG A 127 1.43 -36.78 -7.53
CA ARG A 127 0.60 -36.17 -8.58
C ARG A 127 -0.25 -35.02 -8.01
N ILE A 128 -0.83 -35.19 -6.83
CA ILE A 128 -1.61 -34.14 -6.18
C ILE A 128 -0.73 -32.94 -5.83
N GLN A 129 0.44 -33.15 -5.23
CA GLN A 129 1.36 -32.06 -4.90
C GLN A 129 1.77 -31.28 -6.16
N GLN A 130 2.06 -31.98 -7.26
CA GLN A 130 2.44 -31.35 -8.52
C GLN A 130 1.30 -30.49 -9.10
N THR A 131 0.09 -31.03 -9.19
CA THR A 131 -1.06 -30.31 -9.76
C THR A 131 -1.49 -29.14 -8.88
N MET A 132 -1.52 -29.32 -7.56
CA MET A 132 -1.76 -28.21 -6.61
C MET A 132 -0.70 -27.12 -6.72
N GLY A 133 0.57 -27.50 -6.86
CA GLY A 133 1.67 -26.55 -7.08
C GLY A 133 1.49 -25.75 -8.37
N GLY A 134 1.06 -26.42 -9.45
CA GLY A 134 0.74 -25.76 -10.72
C GLY A 134 -0.42 -24.76 -10.58
N VAL A 135 -1.54 -25.16 -9.96
CA VAL A 135 -2.65 -24.25 -9.69
C VAL A 135 -2.20 -23.05 -8.84
N GLY A 136 -1.39 -23.29 -7.80
CA GLY A 136 -0.83 -22.21 -6.99
C GLY A 136 0.04 -21.22 -7.79
N GLN A 137 0.75 -21.70 -8.82
CA GLN A 137 1.53 -20.83 -9.70
C GLN A 137 0.63 -19.93 -10.56
N THR A 138 -0.51 -20.42 -11.06
CA THR A 138 -1.44 -19.59 -11.84
C THR A 138 -2.06 -18.49 -10.97
N CYS A 139 -2.49 -18.84 -9.75
CA CYS A 139 -2.95 -17.87 -8.75
C CYS A 139 -1.87 -16.81 -8.45
N GLY A 140 -0.65 -17.26 -8.19
CA GLY A 140 0.48 -16.37 -7.87
C GLY A 140 0.88 -15.45 -9.02
N SER A 141 0.77 -15.91 -10.26
CA SER A 141 1.03 -15.10 -11.46
C SER A 141 0.02 -13.96 -11.59
N CYS A 142 -1.28 -14.29 -11.55
CA CYS A 142 -2.34 -13.27 -11.64
C CYS A 142 -2.25 -12.26 -10.51
N HIS A 143 -2.05 -12.72 -9.26
CA HIS A 143 -1.94 -11.82 -8.12
C HIS A 143 -0.73 -10.89 -8.20
N ARG A 144 0.41 -11.39 -8.67
CA ARG A 144 1.62 -10.57 -8.84
C ARG A 144 1.38 -9.42 -9.82
N ASP A 145 0.69 -9.69 -10.91
CA ASP A 145 0.53 -8.74 -12.00
C ASP A 145 -0.63 -7.75 -11.75
N ASN A 146 -1.70 -8.20 -11.06
CA ASN A 146 -2.97 -7.46 -11.04
C ASN A 146 -3.48 -7.06 -9.65
N MET A 147 -3.05 -7.73 -8.57
CA MET A 147 -3.62 -7.50 -7.23
C MET A 147 -3.33 -6.10 -6.72
N LEU A 148 -2.10 -5.62 -6.86
CA LEU A 148 -1.71 -4.29 -6.38
C LEU A 148 -2.49 -3.18 -7.11
N GLY A 149 -2.60 -3.27 -8.43
CA GLY A 149 -3.39 -2.32 -9.21
C GLY A 149 -4.86 -2.32 -8.78
N THR A 150 -5.42 -3.51 -8.55
CA THR A 150 -6.82 -3.66 -8.10
C THR A 150 -7.02 -3.01 -6.74
N TRP A 151 -6.10 -3.23 -5.79
CA TRP A 151 -6.17 -2.60 -4.47
C TRP A 151 -6.12 -1.09 -4.56
N TYR A 152 -5.16 -0.52 -5.29
CA TYR A 152 -5.00 0.93 -5.40
C TYR A 152 -6.15 1.61 -6.16
N ARG A 153 -6.77 0.92 -7.12
CA ARG A 153 -7.89 1.45 -7.89
C ARG A 153 -9.21 1.46 -7.12
N TYR A 154 -9.45 0.43 -6.29
CA TYR A 154 -10.78 0.19 -5.70
C TYR A 154 -10.84 0.31 -4.17
N SER A 155 -9.70 0.38 -3.46
CA SER A 155 -9.68 0.55 -2.00
C SER A 155 -9.53 2.01 -1.57
N TRP A 156 -9.17 2.90 -2.50
CA TRP A 156 -9.13 4.35 -2.31
C TRP A 156 -10.03 5.02 -3.33
N LYS A 157 -10.60 6.17 -2.98
CA LYS A 157 -11.20 7.06 -3.97
C LYS A 157 -10.12 7.57 -4.93
N ASP A 158 -10.57 8.04 -6.10
CA ASP A 158 -9.69 8.75 -7.01
C ASP A 158 -9.31 10.11 -6.38
N PHE A 159 -8.02 10.28 -6.05
CA PHE A 159 -7.53 11.51 -5.43
C PHE A 159 -7.65 12.73 -6.36
N HIS A 160 -7.77 12.53 -7.67
CA HIS A 160 -7.94 13.61 -8.63
C HIS A 160 -9.35 14.19 -8.64
N GLU A 161 -10.33 13.44 -8.14
CA GLU A 161 -11.71 13.88 -8.00
C GLU A 161 -11.94 14.65 -6.68
N ILE A 162 -10.91 14.74 -5.83
CA ILE A 162 -10.99 15.42 -4.54
C ILE A 162 -10.56 16.88 -4.70
N SER A 163 -11.51 17.78 -4.46
CA SER A 163 -11.27 19.21 -4.30
C SER A 163 -11.42 19.63 -2.84
N VAL A 164 -10.66 20.63 -2.42
CA VAL A 164 -10.69 21.20 -1.07
C VAL A 164 -10.84 22.71 -1.16
N GLN A 165 -11.78 23.25 -0.39
CA GLN A 165 -11.88 24.69 -0.16
C GLN A 165 -10.76 25.12 0.79
N ASP A 166 -9.74 25.82 0.29
CA ASP A 166 -8.62 26.27 1.11
C ASP A 166 -9.06 27.42 2.04
N PRO A 167 -8.97 27.26 3.38
CA PRO A 167 -9.40 28.29 4.32
C PRO A 167 -8.50 29.53 4.31
N VAL A 168 -7.29 29.46 3.75
CA VAL A 168 -6.36 30.60 3.71
C VAL A 168 -6.58 31.43 2.44
N SER A 169 -6.51 30.82 1.25
CA SER A 169 -6.71 31.52 -0.03
C SER A 169 -8.17 31.74 -0.40
N GLN A 170 -9.11 31.03 0.26
CA GLN A 170 -10.53 31.01 -0.09
C GLN A 170 -10.81 30.50 -1.52
N GLN A 171 -9.88 29.75 -2.11
CA GLN A 171 -10.05 29.10 -3.40
C GLN A 171 -10.31 27.60 -3.26
N GLU A 172 -11.09 27.05 -4.18
CA GLU A 172 -11.15 25.61 -4.37
C GLU A 172 -9.89 25.16 -5.11
N VAL A 173 -9.18 24.20 -4.54
CA VAL A 173 -7.92 23.66 -5.09
C VAL A 173 -7.99 22.14 -5.14
N SER A 174 -7.16 21.54 -5.99
CA SER A 174 -7.01 20.08 -6.01
C SER A 174 -6.43 19.58 -4.69
N PHE A 175 -6.76 18.34 -4.28
CA PHE A 175 -6.18 17.75 -3.08
C PHE A 175 -4.64 17.70 -3.13
N LYS A 176 -4.07 17.47 -4.32
CA LYS A 176 -2.61 17.51 -4.57
C LYS A 176 -2.03 18.88 -4.23
N ASP A 177 -2.59 19.95 -4.78
CA ASP A 177 -2.12 21.31 -4.52
C ASP A 177 -2.31 21.69 -3.05
N TYR A 178 -3.42 21.28 -2.45
CA TYR A 178 -3.69 21.48 -1.03
C TYR A 178 -2.60 20.84 -0.14
N MET A 179 -2.18 19.60 -0.44
CA MET A 179 -1.09 18.93 0.27
C MET A 179 0.26 19.63 0.08
N TYR A 180 0.53 20.19 -1.10
CA TYR A 180 1.73 21.03 -1.30
C TYR A 180 1.69 22.31 -0.47
N MET A 181 0.53 22.95 -0.34
CA MET A 181 0.37 24.14 0.51
C MET A 181 0.60 23.79 1.99
N VAL A 182 0.01 22.70 2.49
CA VAL A 182 0.24 22.21 3.86
C VAL A 182 1.72 21.93 4.12
N ALA A 183 2.40 21.24 3.20
CA ALA A 183 3.82 20.96 3.30
C ALA A 183 4.67 22.25 3.28
N GLY A 184 4.28 23.22 2.45
CA GLY A 184 4.90 24.53 2.35
C GLY A 184 4.81 25.33 3.65
N ASP A 185 3.62 25.39 4.26
CA ASP A 185 3.43 26.05 5.55
C ASP A 185 4.24 25.37 6.65
N PHE A 186 4.18 24.03 6.71
CA PHE A 186 4.90 23.24 7.71
C PHE A 186 6.43 23.47 7.63
N GLY A 187 7.00 23.39 6.42
CA GLY A 187 8.42 23.67 6.19
C GLY A 187 8.78 25.15 6.41
N GLY A 188 7.86 26.05 6.10
CA GLY A 188 8.02 27.50 6.22
C GLY A 188 8.28 27.96 7.66
N ILE A 189 7.68 27.31 8.65
CA ILE A 189 7.90 27.61 10.08
C ILE A 189 9.39 27.46 10.42
N GLY A 190 9.97 26.30 10.13
CA GLY A 190 11.39 26.03 10.42
C GLY A 190 12.33 26.90 9.58
N GLY A 191 12.02 27.08 8.30
CA GLY A 191 12.81 27.90 7.39
C GLY A 191 12.86 29.38 7.80
N ALA A 192 11.74 29.94 8.27
CA ALA A 192 11.68 31.31 8.76
C ALA A 192 12.44 31.48 10.08
N LEU A 193 12.33 30.53 11.02
CA LEU A 193 13.06 30.58 12.29
C LEU A 193 14.59 30.49 12.08
N GLN A 194 15.06 29.67 11.15
CA GLN A 194 16.49 29.59 10.79
C GLN A 194 17.04 30.92 10.27
N GLN A 195 16.19 31.74 9.66
CA GLN A 195 16.52 33.07 9.14
C GLN A 195 16.28 34.20 10.15
N GLY A 196 15.86 33.88 11.38
CA GLY A 196 15.50 34.88 12.39
C GLY A 196 14.19 35.63 12.09
N GLN A 197 13.37 35.13 11.18
CA GLN A 197 12.12 35.75 10.74
C GLN A 197 10.94 35.23 11.57
N ALA A 198 10.86 35.65 12.85
CA ALA A 198 9.81 35.20 13.76
C ALA A 198 8.39 35.47 13.23
N GLU A 199 8.17 36.59 12.55
CA GLU A 199 6.86 36.92 11.99
C GLU A 199 6.47 36.00 10.81
N GLY A 200 7.44 35.66 9.96
CA GLY A 200 7.23 34.68 8.89
C GLY A 200 6.85 33.31 9.44
N ALA A 201 7.48 32.89 10.54
CA ALA A 201 7.13 31.64 11.22
C ALA A 201 5.70 31.66 11.79
N ARG A 202 5.26 32.77 12.36
CA ARG A 202 3.88 32.95 12.85
C ARG A 202 2.85 32.88 11.72
N MET A 203 3.12 33.55 10.60
CA MET A 203 2.22 33.50 9.43
C MET A 203 2.12 32.10 8.82
N ALA A 204 3.26 31.39 8.72
CA ALA A 204 3.29 30.00 8.25
C ALA A 204 2.52 29.08 9.20
N TYR A 205 2.68 29.24 10.52
CA TYR A 205 1.91 28.51 11.52
C TYR A 205 0.41 28.76 11.43
N GLN A 206 -0.03 30.02 11.30
CA GLN A 206 -1.46 30.35 11.18
C GLN A 206 -2.07 29.67 9.94
N SER A 207 -1.34 29.68 8.83
CA SER A 207 -1.74 29.01 7.59
C SER A 207 -1.81 27.49 7.77
N LEU A 208 -0.78 26.89 8.36
CA LEU A 208 -0.74 25.46 8.68
C LEU A 208 -1.91 25.06 9.57
N SER A 209 -2.14 25.76 10.68
CA SER A 209 -3.21 25.46 11.64
C SER A 209 -4.57 25.48 10.95
N SER A 210 -4.82 26.51 10.14
CA SER A 210 -6.07 26.66 9.39
C SER A 210 -6.25 25.52 8.37
N ARG A 211 -5.18 25.14 7.66
CA ARG A 211 -5.23 24.06 6.67
C ARG A 211 -5.28 22.68 7.31
N MET A 212 -4.72 22.46 8.48
CA MET A 212 -4.88 21.20 9.23
C MET A 212 -6.33 21.02 9.67
N GLU A 213 -7.00 22.08 10.14
CA GLU A 213 -8.45 22.04 10.41
C GLU A 213 -9.28 21.80 9.13
N GLY A 214 -8.91 22.44 8.03
CA GLY A 214 -9.54 22.21 6.72
C GLY A 214 -9.36 20.77 6.24
N LEU A 215 -8.18 20.18 6.46
CA LEU A 215 -7.86 18.80 6.10
C LEU A 215 -8.75 17.79 6.84
N LYS A 216 -9.11 18.07 8.10
CA LYS A 216 -10.08 17.25 8.87
C LYS A 216 -11.41 17.12 8.13
N LYS A 217 -11.90 18.19 7.50
CA LYS A 217 -13.13 18.15 6.68
C LYS A 217 -12.87 17.43 5.35
N ALA A 218 -11.74 17.70 4.69
CA ALA A 218 -11.42 17.09 3.40
C ALA A 218 -11.42 15.56 3.44
N CYS A 219 -10.99 14.92 4.54
CA CYS A 219 -11.06 13.46 4.60
C CYS A 219 -12.49 12.89 4.70
N GLU A 220 -13.54 13.71 4.93
CA GLU A 220 -14.96 13.29 4.86
C GLU A 220 -15.38 12.93 3.44
N ASN A 221 -14.65 13.43 2.44
CA ASN A 221 -14.84 13.03 1.07
C ASN A 221 -14.60 11.53 0.86
N CYS A 222 -13.78 10.87 1.70
CA CYS A 222 -13.43 9.45 1.56
C CYS A 222 -13.90 8.58 2.72
N HIS A 223 -13.87 9.07 3.96
CA HIS A 223 -14.18 8.25 5.13
C HIS A 223 -15.52 8.65 5.75
N LYS A 224 -16.41 7.67 5.88
CA LYS A 224 -17.73 7.81 6.54
C LYS A 224 -17.70 7.52 8.05
N SER A 225 -16.61 6.93 8.55
CA SER A 225 -16.41 6.63 9.98
C SER A 225 -15.38 7.57 10.59
N GLU A 226 -15.36 7.60 11.93
CA GLU A 226 -14.38 8.37 12.70
C GLU A 226 -12.95 7.96 12.34
N ARG A 227 -12.10 8.96 12.11
CA ARG A 227 -10.70 8.79 11.74
C ARG A 227 -9.86 8.89 12.99
N LEU A 228 -9.62 7.75 13.61
CA LEU A 228 -8.51 7.65 14.54
C LEU A 228 -7.23 7.99 13.75
N TYR A 229 -6.38 8.85 14.29
CA TYR A 229 -4.96 9.05 13.90
C TYR A 229 -4.56 10.08 12.83
N TYR A 230 -5.45 10.73 12.06
CA TYR A 230 -5.01 11.50 10.88
C TYR A 230 -5.09 13.04 10.96
N VAL A 231 -5.95 13.59 11.82
CA VAL A 231 -5.96 14.99 12.33
C VAL A 231 -6.73 14.98 13.66
N SER A 232 -6.23 14.20 14.61
CA SER A 232 -6.88 13.96 15.90
C SER A 232 -6.62 15.11 16.90
N GLU A 233 -7.34 15.10 18.01
CA GLU A 233 -7.24 16.14 19.04
C GLU A 233 -5.81 16.29 19.59
N ASP A 234 -5.09 15.18 19.76
CA ASP A 234 -3.67 15.18 20.16
C ASP A 234 -2.76 15.92 19.17
N VAL A 235 -2.98 15.77 17.87
CA VAL A 235 -2.25 16.52 16.83
C VAL A 235 -2.56 18.01 16.93
N MET A 236 -3.83 18.35 17.15
CA MET A 236 -4.26 19.74 17.30
C MET A 236 -3.70 20.37 18.58
N ASP A 237 -3.55 19.61 19.66
CA ASP A 237 -2.94 20.06 20.92
C ASP A 237 -1.42 20.33 20.74
N ILE A 238 -0.73 19.50 19.96
CA ILE A 238 0.68 19.74 19.61
C ILE A 238 0.79 21.03 18.79
N LEU A 239 -0.10 21.24 17.81
CA LEU A 239 -0.15 22.48 17.03
C LEU A 239 -0.45 23.69 17.92
N ALA A 240 -1.41 23.60 18.83
CA ALA A 240 -1.72 24.68 19.77
C ALA A 240 -0.51 25.03 20.66
N THR A 241 0.22 24.02 21.13
CA THR A 241 1.46 24.20 21.89
C THR A 241 2.55 24.89 21.06
N MET A 242 2.67 24.53 19.78
CA MET A 242 3.58 25.20 18.83
C MET A 242 3.18 26.66 18.63
N GLY A 243 1.89 26.94 18.47
CA GLY A 243 1.35 28.28 18.36
C GLY A 243 1.68 29.13 19.58
N ALA A 244 1.49 28.59 20.79
CA ALA A 244 1.82 29.27 22.03
C ALA A 244 3.32 29.63 22.10
N GLU A 245 4.21 28.72 21.73
CA GLU A 245 5.66 28.99 21.68
C GLU A 245 6.02 30.07 20.64
N LEU A 246 5.34 30.10 19.50
CA LEU A 246 5.52 31.14 18.48
C LEU A 246 5.01 32.51 18.91
N THR A 247 4.15 32.62 19.93
CA THR A 247 3.71 33.93 20.46
C THR A 247 4.80 34.65 21.26
N ASN A 248 5.85 33.96 21.69
CA ASN A 248 6.97 34.57 22.39
C ASN A 248 7.65 35.62 21.51
N GLU A 249 8.16 36.70 22.13
CA GLU A 249 8.92 37.75 21.42
C GLU A 249 10.10 37.13 20.66
N LYS A 250 10.73 36.13 21.28
CA LYS A 250 11.79 35.32 20.70
C LYS A 250 11.46 33.82 20.87
N PRO A 251 10.78 33.20 19.89
CA PRO A 251 10.43 31.78 19.94
C PRO A 251 11.68 30.90 20.04
N ASP A 252 11.61 29.79 20.77
CA ASP A 252 12.70 28.82 20.86
C ASP A 252 12.68 27.86 19.64
N PRO A 253 13.65 27.96 18.70
CA PRO A 253 13.67 27.12 17.51
C PRO A 253 13.86 25.63 17.83
N ALA A 254 14.53 25.28 18.94
CA ALA A 254 14.74 23.89 19.32
C ALA A 254 13.41 23.25 19.74
N LYS A 255 12.63 23.97 20.54
CA LYS A 255 11.31 23.51 20.97
C LYS A 255 10.30 23.45 19.83
N ILE A 256 10.31 24.42 18.92
CA ILE A 256 9.50 24.34 17.69
C ILE A 256 9.91 23.14 16.84
N GLY A 257 11.22 22.88 16.70
CA GLY A 257 11.71 21.69 16.01
C GLY A 257 11.23 20.39 16.63
N GLU A 258 11.23 20.28 17.96
CA GLU A 258 10.69 19.13 18.68
C GLU A 258 9.19 18.94 18.39
N LEU A 259 8.39 19.99 18.52
CA LEU A 259 6.94 19.96 18.25
C LEU A 259 6.65 19.59 16.78
N SER A 260 7.40 20.15 15.83
CA SER A 260 7.30 19.76 14.42
C SER A 260 7.63 18.28 14.22
N GLY A 261 8.65 17.77 14.90
CA GLY A 261 8.97 16.34 14.90
C GLY A 261 7.80 15.48 15.39
N GLN A 262 7.13 15.91 16.46
CA GLN A 262 5.95 15.22 16.99
C GLN A 262 4.78 15.23 15.99
N VAL A 263 4.45 16.38 15.38
CA VAL A 263 3.41 16.47 14.33
C VAL A 263 3.75 15.53 13.17
N GLY A 264 5.01 15.54 12.72
CA GLY A 264 5.48 14.67 11.64
C GLY A 264 5.31 13.18 11.95
N MET A 265 5.59 12.77 13.18
CA MET A 265 5.51 11.37 13.60
C MET A 265 4.08 10.88 13.86
N VAL A 266 3.24 11.73 14.47
CA VAL A 266 1.89 11.34 14.88
C VAL A 266 0.89 11.50 13.73
N SER A 267 0.99 12.56 12.93
CA SER A 267 0.05 12.84 11.84
C SER A 267 0.64 12.51 10.47
N CYS A 268 1.68 13.23 10.04
CA CYS A 268 2.13 13.20 8.65
C CYS A 268 2.57 11.79 8.20
N ARG A 269 3.33 11.09 9.05
CA ARG A 269 3.79 9.73 8.78
C ARG A 269 2.63 8.78 8.55
N GLY A 270 1.60 8.84 9.38
CA GLY A 270 0.41 7.99 9.24
C GLY A 270 -0.31 8.28 7.93
N CYS A 271 -0.64 9.54 7.68
CA CYS A 271 -1.34 9.96 6.46
C CYS A 271 -0.57 9.53 5.21
N HIS A 272 0.74 9.76 5.18
CA HIS A 272 1.58 9.45 4.02
C HIS A 272 1.74 7.95 3.82
N LEU A 273 1.88 7.15 4.89
CA LEU A 273 2.00 5.69 4.78
C LEU A 273 0.78 5.08 4.08
N VAL A 274 -0.41 5.60 4.36
CA VAL A 274 -1.67 5.05 3.85
C VAL A 274 -2.08 5.64 2.50
N HIS A 275 -1.97 6.96 2.33
CA HIS A 275 -2.56 7.63 1.17
C HIS A 275 -1.55 7.91 0.04
N MET A 276 -0.28 8.17 0.37
CA MET A 276 0.69 8.61 -0.63
C MET A 276 1.01 7.52 -1.67
N PRO A 277 1.19 6.23 -1.30
CA PRO A 277 1.38 5.17 -2.30
C PRO A 277 0.20 5.07 -3.27
N ALA A 278 -1.03 5.13 -2.75
CA ALA A 278 -2.24 5.07 -3.58
C ALA A 278 -2.34 6.27 -4.53
N ALA A 279 -2.12 7.49 -4.02
CA ALA A 279 -2.15 8.70 -4.82
C ALA A 279 -1.06 8.70 -5.92
N MET A 280 0.16 8.24 -5.60
CA MET A 280 1.25 8.16 -6.57
C MET A 280 0.97 7.14 -7.68
N VAL A 281 0.41 5.98 -7.33
CA VAL A 281 0.02 4.97 -8.32
C VAL A 281 -1.10 5.50 -9.22
N GLN A 282 -2.11 6.15 -8.65
CA GLN A 282 -3.19 6.75 -9.43
C GLN A 282 -2.67 7.86 -10.37
N GLU A 283 -1.75 8.70 -9.92
CA GLU A 283 -1.11 9.73 -10.75
C GLU A 283 -0.34 9.11 -11.92
N ALA A 284 0.40 8.01 -11.69
CA ALA A 284 1.13 7.30 -12.74
C ALA A 284 0.21 6.69 -13.82
N TRP A 285 -1.08 6.49 -13.53
CA TRP A 285 -2.07 6.00 -14.49
C TRP A 285 -2.74 7.09 -15.34
N LYS A 286 -2.41 8.36 -15.11
CA LYS A 286 -2.94 9.49 -15.90
C LYS A 286 -2.15 9.77 -17.17
N GLU A 287 -1.00 9.13 -17.37
CA GLU A 287 -0.18 9.25 -18.58
C GLU A 287 -0.82 8.60 -19.81
#